data_AF-A0A1E8VX74-F1
#
_entry.id   AF-A0A1E8VX74-F1
#
_cell.length_a   1.000
_cell.length_b   1.000
_cell.length_c   1.000
_cell.angle_alpha   90.00
_cell.angle_beta   90.00
_cell.angle_gamma   90.00
#
_symmetry.space_group_name_H-M   'P 1'
#
loop_
_entity.id
_entity.type
_entity.pdbx_description
1 polymer ?
#
loop_
_entity_poly.entity_id
_entity_poly.type
_entity_poly.pdbx_seq_one_letter_code
_entity_poly.pdbx_strand_id
1 'polypeptide(L)'
;MQSEVFGTTPSGEQVRCWCLSTDRARAWVLDFGATLQGIEVPDAGGSYADVLLGYDTLEGYLDDPSCFGATIGPVANRTDRAEVPLGGTVWHLSANDGPDGRNNLHSDLDHGLHKRVWSVVSQEGSSGLTLACELSDGELGLPGNRRFEAAFSLADEGDATTLAVRYLCETDAPTYVNMTNHAYFNLAGHGSGDVLGQLVRIEADEYLPMREDSVSAGEVLPVAGTPFDFREGRRLGARIHEDDEQL
;
A
#
# COMPACT_ATOMS: atom_id res chain seq x y z
N MET A 1 -0.96 23.70 -3.65
CA MET A 1 -0.42 22.46 -4.23
C MET A 1 -0.46 22.54 -5.75
N GLN A 2 0.54 22.02 -6.46
CA GLN A 2 0.47 21.89 -7.93
C GLN A 2 -0.08 20.51 -8.29
N SER A 3 -0.90 20.44 -9.35
CA SER A 3 -1.31 19.17 -9.93
C SER A 3 -1.41 19.26 -11.44
N GLU A 4 -1.20 18.12 -12.10
CA GLU A 4 -1.27 17.97 -13.55
C GLU A 4 -2.14 16.78 -13.95
N VAL A 5 -2.61 16.77 -15.19
CA VAL A 5 -3.36 15.64 -15.72
C VAL A 5 -2.38 14.51 -15.98
N PHE A 6 -2.60 13.38 -15.33
CA PHE A 6 -1.77 12.18 -15.48
C PHE A 6 -2.32 11.24 -16.56
N GLY A 7 -3.64 11.21 -16.75
CA GLY A 7 -4.28 10.41 -17.78
C GLY A 7 -5.80 10.48 -17.73
N THR A 8 -6.44 9.60 -18.47
CA THR A 8 -7.89 9.40 -18.45
C THR A 8 -8.18 7.91 -18.43
N THR A 9 -9.03 7.47 -17.51
CA THR A 9 -9.42 6.06 -17.37
C THR A 9 -10.21 5.60 -18.62
N PRO A 10 -10.33 4.28 -18.84
CA PRO A 10 -11.21 3.76 -19.89
C PRO A 10 -12.69 4.18 -19.73
N SER A 11 -13.13 4.48 -18.51
CA SER A 11 -14.47 5.02 -18.20
C SER A 11 -14.61 6.52 -18.53
N GLY A 12 -13.52 7.21 -18.88
CA GLY A 12 -13.52 8.63 -19.23
C GLY A 12 -13.26 9.58 -18.05
N GLU A 13 -12.88 9.06 -16.88
CA GLU A 13 -12.56 9.85 -15.70
C GLU A 13 -11.12 10.40 -15.81
N GLN A 14 -10.96 11.70 -15.55
CA GLN A 14 -9.63 12.32 -15.56
C GLN A 14 -8.88 11.97 -14.27
N VAL A 15 -7.65 11.51 -14.41
CA VAL A 15 -6.73 11.25 -13.30
C VAL A 15 -5.71 12.39 -13.20
N ARG A 16 -5.42 12.84 -11.98
CA ARG A 16 -4.42 13.88 -11.70
C ARG A 16 -3.34 13.38 -10.78
N CYS A 17 -2.13 13.89 -11.01
CA CYS A 17 -0.98 13.73 -10.12
C CYS A 17 -0.80 15.01 -9.29
N TRP A 18 -0.71 14.87 -7.98
CA TRP A 18 -0.61 15.96 -7.00
C TRP A 18 0.78 15.96 -6.38
N CYS A 19 1.51 17.08 -6.47
CA CYS A 19 2.84 17.21 -5.90
C CYS A 19 2.77 17.87 -4.52
N LEU A 20 3.09 17.11 -3.47
CA LEU A 20 3.35 17.59 -2.13
C LEU A 20 4.82 17.98 -2.03
N SER A 21 5.13 19.15 -1.46
CA SER A 21 6.51 19.64 -1.39
C SER A 21 6.83 20.35 -0.08
N THR A 22 8.03 20.10 0.43
CA THR A 22 8.73 20.89 1.45
C THR A 22 10.02 21.46 0.85
N ASP A 23 10.86 22.10 1.67
CA ASP A 23 12.18 22.57 1.23
C ASP A 23 13.17 21.41 0.98
N ARG A 24 12.89 20.21 1.52
CA ARG A 24 13.78 19.05 1.51
C ARG A 24 13.30 17.85 0.72
N ALA A 25 12.00 17.73 0.45
CA ALA A 25 11.47 16.57 -0.25
C ALA A 25 10.26 16.90 -1.09
N ARG A 26 9.98 16.01 -2.05
CA ARG A 26 8.76 16.01 -2.84
C ARG A 26 8.12 14.64 -2.80
N ALA A 27 6.80 14.58 -2.82
CA ALA A 27 6.04 13.36 -2.97
C ALA A 27 4.91 13.59 -3.99
N TRP A 28 4.62 12.56 -4.78
CA TRP A 28 3.58 12.61 -5.79
C TRP A 28 2.47 11.63 -5.44
N VAL A 29 1.22 12.10 -5.47
CA VAL A 29 0.04 11.29 -5.17
C VAL A 29 -0.92 11.36 -6.35
N LEU A 30 -1.30 10.22 -6.92
CA LEU A 30 -2.38 10.14 -7.90
C LEU A 30 -3.72 10.10 -7.16
N ASP A 31 -4.73 10.77 -7.72
CA ASP A 31 -6.10 10.56 -7.28
C ASP A 31 -6.65 9.20 -7.74
N PHE A 32 -6.03 8.52 -8.71
CA PHE A 32 -6.28 7.11 -8.98
C PHE A 32 -5.63 6.21 -7.92
N GLY A 33 -6.45 5.43 -7.22
CA GLY A 33 -6.06 4.52 -6.16
C GLY A 33 -5.52 5.19 -4.89
N ALA A 34 -5.65 6.53 -4.78
CA ALA A 34 -4.90 7.32 -3.80
C ALA A 34 -3.43 6.86 -3.74
N THR A 35 -2.80 6.80 -4.91
CA THR A 35 -1.52 6.11 -5.12
C THR A 35 -0.36 7.04 -4.84
N LEU A 36 0.55 6.64 -3.96
CA LEU A 36 1.83 7.31 -3.74
C LEU A 36 2.78 6.93 -4.88
N GLN A 37 2.87 7.80 -5.89
CA GLN A 37 3.56 7.55 -7.16
C GLN A 37 5.09 7.68 -7.04
N GLY A 38 5.56 8.60 -6.20
CA GLY A 38 6.99 8.91 -6.10
C GLY A 38 7.32 9.63 -4.78
N ILE A 39 8.54 9.43 -4.29
CA ILE A 39 9.13 10.21 -3.20
C ILE A 39 10.54 10.56 -3.61
N GLU A 40 10.80 11.86 -3.75
CA GLU A 40 12.13 12.36 -4.06
C GLU A 40 12.78 12.99 -2.83
N VAL A 41 13.93 12.45 -2.44
CA VAL A 41 14.70 12.84 -1.25
C VAL A 41 16.20 12.92 -1.57
N PRO A 42 16.97 13.75 -0.85
CA PRO A 42 18.41 13.87 -1.05
C PRO A 42 19.19 12.74 -0.36
N ASP A 43 20.29 12.33 -0.98
CA ASP A 43 21.34 11.56 -0.33
C ASP A 43 22.23 12.43 0.58
N ALA A 44 23.23 11.83 1.22
CA ALA A 44 24.17 12.54 2.08
C ALA A 44 25.04 13.58 1.34
N GLY A 45 25.14 13.50 0.01
CA GLY A 45 25.81 14.47 -0.85
C GLY A 45 24.89 15.58 -1.38
N GLY A 46 23.58 15.52 -1.09
CA GLY A 46 22.57 16.44 -1.57
C GLY A 46 22.03 16.10 -2.96
N SER A 47 22.34 14.93 -3.53
CA SER A 47 21.78 14.47 -4.80
C SER A 47 20.41 13.86 -4.56
N TYR A 48 19.42 14.30 -5.32
CA TYR A 48 18.04 13.82 -5.19
C TYR A 48 17.78 12.59 -6.06
N ALA A 49 16.99 11.65 -5.55
CA ALA A 49 16.50 10.50 -6.29
C ALA A 49 15.07 10.16 -5.86
N ASP A 50 14.26 9.66 -6.82
CA ASP A 50 13.00 9.00 -6.49
C ASP A 50 13.29 7.60 -5.92
N VAL A 51 12.80 7.35 -4.71
CA VAL A 51 13.04 6.11 -3.97
C VAL A 51 11.86 5.13 -4.02
N LEU A 52 10.81 5.44 -4.79
CA LEU A 52 9.67 4.54 -4.98
C LEU A 52 9.66 3.90 -6.38
N LEU A 53 9.27 2.63 -6.44
CA LEU A 53 8.91 1.99 -7.70
C LEU A 53 7.49 2.39 -8.09
N GLY A 54 7.28 2.61 -9.39
CA GLY A 54 6.02 3.03 -9.96
C GLY A 54 6.08 3.11 -11.48
N TYR A 55 5.08 3.77 -12.07
CA TYR A 55 4.98 3.98 -13.51
C TYR A 55 4.93 5.47 -13.86
N ASP A 56 5.39 5.80 -15.06
CA ASP A 56 5.33 7.15 -15.62
C ASP A 56 3.96 7.45 -16.27
N THR A 57 3.10 6.44 -16.45
CA THR A 57 1.81 6.58 -17.15
C THR A 57 0.66 5.88 -16.43
N LEU A 58 -0.57 6.34 -16.68
CA LEU A 58 -1.78 5.77 -16.10
C LEU A 58 -2.00 4.32 -16.53
N GLU A 59 -1.63 3.97 -17.77
CA GLU A 59 -1.77 2.61 -18.29
C GLU A 59 -1.01 1.59 -17.45
N GLY A 60 0.16 1.96 -16.94
CA GLY A 60 0.92 1.11 -16.01
C GLY A 60 0.14 0.81 -14.73
N TYR A 61 -0.52 1.82 -14.15
CA TYR A 61 -1.32 1.66 -12.94
C TYR A 61 -2.65 0.92 -13.16
N LEU A 62 -3.24 1.06 -14.35
CA LEU A 62 -4.46 0.33 -14.72
C LEU A 62 -4.21 -1.18 -14.75
N ASP A 63 -3.08 -1.62 -15.31
CA ASP A 63 -2.67 -3.03 -15.42
C ASP A 63 -1.58 -3.43 -14.40
N ASP A 64 -1.59 -2.80 -13.22
CA ASP A 64 -0.59 -3.08 -12.18
C ASP A 64 -1.00 -4.26 -11.29
N PRO A 65 -0.33 -5.43 -11.40
CA PRO A 65 -0.53 -6.55 -10.49
C PRO A 65 0.23 -6.39 -9.15
N SER A 66 1.21 -5.49 -9.09
CA SER A 66 2.07 -5.28 -7.92
C SER A 66 1.50 -4.23 -6.96
N CYS A 67 0.49 -3.48 -7.39
CA CYS A 67 -0.15 -2.40 -6.63
C CYS A 67 0.85 -1.31 -6.17
N PHE A 68 1.84 -0.95 -6.98
CA PHE A 68 2.88 0.01 -6.65
C PHE A 68 2.32 1.30 -6.04
N GLY A 69 2.62 1.52 -4.75
CA GLY A 69 2.26 2.75 -4.04
C GLY A 69 0.77 2.93 -3.76
N ALA A 70 -0.08 2.00 -4.16
CA ALA A 70 -1.53 2.18 -4.09
C ALA A 70 -2.06 2.10 -2.65
N THR A 71 -3.19 2.75 -2.39
CA THR A 71 -3.95 2.56 -1.15
C THR A 71 -4.78 1.29 -1.27
N ILE A 72 -4.53 0.33 -0.37
CA ILE A 72 -5.17 -0.98 -0.37
C ILE A 72 -6.27 -1.03 0.69
N GLY A 73 -7.40 -1.61 0.31
CA GLY A 73 -8.52 -1.95 1.19
C GLY A 73 -9.74 -2.40 0.37
N PRO A 74 -10.88 -2.69 1.01
CA PRO A 74 -11.17 -2.53 2.44
C PRO A 74 -10.36 -3.45 3.36
N VAL A 75 -9.97 -4.65 2.91
CA VAL A 75 -9.13 -5.59 3.66
C VAL A 75 -7.87 -5.88 2.88
N ALA A 76 -6.74 -5.37 3.37
CA ALA A 76 -5.42 -5.65 2.84
C ALA A 76 -4.95 -7.08 3.19
N ASN A 77 -4.02 -7.59 2.37
CA ASN A 77 -3.49 -8.95 2.40
C ASN A 77 -4.56 -10.00 2.08
N ARG A 78 -4.36 -11.25 2.51
CA ARG A 78 -5.17 -12.40 2.12
C ARG A 78 -6.29 -12.70 3.11
N THR A 79 -7.47 -13.01 2.58
CA THR A 79 -8.59 -13.59 3.34
C THR A 79 -8.79 -15.04 2.91
N ASP A 80 -8.67 -15.95 3.87
CA ASP A 80 -8.80 -17.39 3.66
C ASP A 80 -10.17 -17.71 3.05
N ARG A 81 -10.19 -18.49 1.96
CA ARG A 81 -11.42 -18.88 1.24
C ARG A 81 -12.30 -17.72 0.75
N ALA A 82 -11.77 -16.50 0.74
CA ALA A 82 -12.54 -15.28 0.50
C ALA A 82 -13.78 -15.15 1.41
N GLU A 83 -13.72 -15.71 2.63
CA GLU A 83 -14.85 -15.76 3.56
C GLU A 83 -14.62 -14.92 4.82
N VAL A 84 -15.62 -14.13 5.20
CA VAL A 84 -15.59 -13.25 6.36
C VAL A 84 -16.83 -13.46 7.22
N PRO A 85 -16.75 -14.15 8.37
CA PRO A 85 -17.87 -14.32 9.27
C PRO A 85 -18.15 -13.02 10.05
N LEU A 86 -19.36 -12.48 9.94
CA LEU A 86 -19.78 -11.24 10.62
C LEU A 86 -21.26 -11.28 10.98
N GLY A 87 -21.57 -11.07 12.27
CA GLY A 87 -22.96 -10.97 12.74
C GLY A 87 -23.79 -12.25 12.52
N GLY A 88 -23.16 -13.42 12.43
CA GLY A 88 -23.83 -14.70 12.16
C GLY A 88 -24.03 -15.00 10.67
N THR A 89 -23.60 -14.10 9.77
CA THR A 89 -23.58 -14.30 8.31
C THR A 89 -22.14 -14.51 7.85
N VAL A 90 -21.93 -15.40 6.88
CA VAL A 90 -20.65 -15.50 6.17
C VAL A 90 -20.75 -14.63 4.92
N TRP A 91 -19.90 -13.61 4.86
CA TRP A 91 -19.77 -12.74 3.70
C TRP A 91 -18.67 -13.25 2.78
N HIS A 92 -18.85 -13.09 1.47
CA HIS A 92 -17.93 -13.60 0.46
C HIS A 92 -17.30 -12.44 -0.32
N LEU A 93 -15.97 -12.34 -0.25
CA LEU A 93 -15.16 -11.46 -1.08
C LEU A 93 -14.94 -12.11 -2.46
N SER A 94 -14.32 -11.40 -3.40
CA SER A 94 -13.91 -12.02 -4.67
C SER A 94 -12.78 -13.03 -4.44
N ALA A 95 -12.94 -14.25 -4.95
CA ALA A 95 -11.89 -15.25 -4.92
C ALA A 95 -10.96 -15.01 -6.12
N ASN A 96 -9.78 -14.42 -5.86
CA ASN A 96 -8.89 -13.86 -6.88
C ASN A 96 -7.42 -14.23 -6.71
N ASP A 97 -7.08 -15.06 -5.71
CA ASP A 97 -5.70 -15.42 -5.39
C ASP A 97 -5.61 -16.85 -4.83
N GLY A 98 -4.38 -17.39 -4.85
CA GLY A 98 -4.03 -18.72 -4.37
C GLY A 98 -4.00 -19.78 -5.48
N PRO A 99 -3.39 -20.95 -5.23
CA PRO A 99 -3.20 -22.00 -6.25
C PRO A 99 -4.50 -22.52 -6.87
N ASP A 100 -5.57 -22.55 -6.07
CA ASP A 100 -6.93 -22.95 -6.47
C ASP A 100 -7.88 -21.76 -6.66
N GLY A 101 -7.36 -20.52 -6.60
CA GLY A 101 -8.12 -19.29 -6.76
C GLY A 101 -9.21 -19.08 -5.71
N ARG A 102 -9.10 -19.71 -4.53
CA ARG A 102 -10.13 -19.66 -3.48
C ARG A 102 -9.97 -18.49 -2.52
N ASN A 103 -8.78 -17.90 -2.42
CA ASN A 103 -8.50 -16.85 -1.46
C ASN A 103 -8.84 -15.49 -2.08
N ASN A 104 -9.07 -14.49 -1.22
CA ASN A 104 -9.11 -13.10 -1.65
C ASN A 104 -7.77 -12.45 -1.32
N LEU A 105 -7.25 -11.62 -2.20
CA LEU A 105 -6.12 -10.73 -2.00
C LEU A 105 -6.57 -9.29 -2.24
N HIS A 106 -6.23 -8.42 -1.28
CA HIS A 106 -6.35 -6.96 -1.38
C HIS A 106 -7.77 -6.44 -1.70
N SER A 107 -8.80 -7.24 -1.41
CA SER A 107 -10.21 -6.93 -1.63
C SER A 107 -10.57 -6.51 -3.07
N ASP A 108 -10.06 -7.28 -4.03
CA ASP A 108 -10.32 -7.24 -5.49
C ASP A 108 -9.25 -6.51 -6.30
N LEU A 109 -8.38 -7.27 -6.98
CA LEU A 109 -7.27 -6.72 -7.76
C LEU A 109 -7.71 -5.85 -8.95
N ASP A 110 -8.94 -6.03 -9.44
CA ASP A 110 -9.46 -5.33 -10.63
C ASP A 110 -10.41 -4.18 -10.26
N HIS A 111 -11.09 -4.28 -9.12
CA HIS A 111 -12.15 -3.33 -8.71
C HIS A 111 -11.96 -2.74 -7.31
N GLY A 112 -10.86 -3.07 -6.63
CA GLY A 112 -10.55 -2.62 -5.28
C GLY A 112 -10.32 -1.12 -5.20
N LEU A 113 -10.03 -0.65 -3.98
CA LEU A 113 -9.80 0.76 -3.71
C LEU A 113 -8.67 1.37 -4.55
N HIS A 114 -7.65 0.56 -4.90
CA HIS A 114 -6.51 0.94 -5.72
C HIS A 114 -6.83 1.11 -7.21
N LYS A 115 -7.99 0.66 -7.69
CA LYS A 115 -8.39 0.72 -9.11
C LYS A 115 -9.47 1.78 -9.39
N ARG A 116 -9.62 2.76 -8.51
CA ARG A 116 -10.70 3.76 -8.56
C ARG A 116 -10.13 5.17 -8.58
N VAL A 117 -10.85 6.12 -9.20
CA VAL A 117 -10.54 7.54 -9.04
C VAL A 117 -11.16 8.03 -7.73
N TRP A 118 -10.34 8.63 -6.87
CA TRP A 118 -10.75 9.19 -5.59
C TRP A 118 -11.05 10.68 -5.74
N SER A 119 -12.01 11.17 -4.98
CA SER A 119 -12.35 12.59 -4.95
C SER A 119 -11.46 13.36 -3.98
N VAL A 120 -11.02 14.55 -4.37
CA VAL A 120 -10.28 15.46 -3.46
C VAL A 120 -11.23 16.03 -2.42
N VAL A 121 -10.93 15.78 -1.15
CA VAL A 121 -11.68 16.30 0.01
C VAL A 121 -11.09 17.64 0.47
N SER A 122 -9.77 17.69 0.62
CA SER A 122 -9.08 18.90 1.10
C SER A 122 -7.64 18.99 0.59
N GLN A 123 -7.14 20.23 0.57
CA GLN A 123 -5.74 20.55 0.29
C GLN A 123 -5.26 21.52 1.36
N GLU A 124 -4.11 21.24 1.96
CA GLU A 124 -3.48 22.08 2.98
C GLU A 124 -2.16 22.62 2.43
N GLY A 125 -2.18 23.87 1.98
CA GLY A 125 -1.00 24.55 1.44
C GLY A 125 -0.37 23.80 0.26
N SER A 126 0.92 23.50 0.38
CA SER A 126 1.69 22.72 -0.61
C SER A 126 1.97 21.29 -0.15
N SER A 127 1.50 20.87 1.03
CA SER A 127 2.04 19.68 1.66
C SER A 127 1.02 18.76 2.33
N GLY A 128 -0.28 19.04 2.23
CA GLY A 128 -1.34 18.12 2.67
C GLY A 128 -2.42 17.90 1.61
N LEU A 129 -2.83 16.64 1.41
CA LEU A 129 -3.87 16.22 0.47
C LEU A 129 -4.73 15.14 1.12
N THR A 130 -6.05 15.33 1.14
CA THR A 130 -6.99 14.27 1.55
C THR A 130 -7.85 13.85 0.36
N LEU A 131 -7.89 12.56 0.09
CA LEU A 131 -8.68 11.92 -0.95
C LEU A 131 -9.75 11.03 -0.31
N ALA A 132 -10.91 10.88 -0.96
CA ALA A 132 -11.96 9.95 -0.53
C ALA A 132 -12.51 9.06 -1.65
N CYS A 133 -12.92 7.85 -1.27
CA CYS A 133 -13.65 6.90 -2.12
C CYS A 133 -14.81 6.29 -1.33
N GLU A 134 -15.93 6.09 -2.00
CA GLU A 134 -17.14 5.53 -1.41
C GLU A 134 -17.45 4.17 -2.04
N LEU A 135 -17.86 3.22 -1.21
CA LEU A 135 -18.35 1.91 -1.60
C LEU A 135 -19.77 1.73 -1.05
N SER A 136 -20.66 1.18 -1.87
CA SER A 136 -22.03 0.87 -1.45
C SER A 136 -22.09 -0.35 -0.53
N ASP A 137 -23.21 -0.53 0.16
CA ASP A 137 -23.51 -1.77 0.89
C ASP A 137 -23.37 -3.01 -0.02
N GLY A 138 -22.66 -4.03 0.46
CA GLY A 138 -22.37 -5.27 -0.25
C GLY A 138 -21.26 -5.19 -1.29
N GLU A 139 -20.77 -3.99 -1.63
CA GLU A 139 -19.72 -3.82 -2.63
C GLU A 139 -18.39 -4.43 -2.15
N LEU A 140 -17.66 -5.10 -3.05
CA LEU A 140 -16.48 -5.92 -2.71
C LEU A 140 -16.78 -7.01 -1.65
N GLY A 141 -18.04 -7.41 -1.49
CA GLY A 141 -18.42 -8.53 -0.64
C GLY A 141 -18.57 -8.21 0.84
N LEU A 142 -18.65 -6.93 1.23
CA LEU A 142 -18.74 -6.52 2.64
C LEU A 142 -19.93 -5.58 2.89
N PRO A 143 -20.57 -5.66 4.06
CA PRO A 143 -21.73 -4.83 4.40
C PRO A 143 -21.36 -3.38 4.70
N GLY A 144 -22.38 -2.53 4.61
CA GLY A 144 -22.36 -1.12 4.95
C GLY A 144 -21.99 -0.24 3.78
N ASN A 145 -22.65 0.91 3.68
CA ASN A 145 -22.14 2.02 2.89
C ASN A 145 -20.89 2.53 3.60
N ARG A 146 -19.75 2.50 2.90
CA ARG A 146 -18.44 2.79 3.47
C ARG A 146 -17.79 3.95 2.74
N ARG A 147 -17.32 4.94 3.49
CA ARG A 147 -16.54 6.05 2.98
C ARG A 147 -15.12 5.95 3.53
N PHE A 148 -14.15 5.83 2.63
CA PHE A 148 -12.73 5.75 2.95
C PHE A 148 -12.06 7.09 2.67
N GLU A 149 -11.13 7.48 3.52
CA GLU A 149 -10.21 8.59 3.25
C GLU A 149 -8.76 8.15 3.38
N ALA A 150 -7.91 8.72 2.52
CA ALA A 150 -6.46 8.68 2.63
C ALA A 150 -5.93 10.12 2.66
N ALA A 151 -5.35 10.51 3.79
CA ALA A 151 -4.76 11.82 4.00
C ALA A 151 -3.23 11.72 3.99
N PHE A 152 -2.61 12.35 3.01
CA PHE A 152 -1.15 12.45 2.84
C PHE A 152 -0.69 13.81 3.35
N SER A 153 0.34 13.84 4.19
CA SER A 153 0.99 15.07 4.62
C SER A 153 2.50 14.95 4.63
N LEU A 154 3.19 15.96 4.11
CA LEU A 154 4.64 16.07 4.11
C LEU A 154 5.06 17.26 4.98
N ALA A 155 5.98 17.05 5.92
CA ALA A 155 6.43 18.10 6.82
C ALA A 155 7.91 17.96 7.14
N ASP A 156 8.61 19.09 7.22
CA ASP A 156 9.97 19.16 7.72
C ASP A 156 9.93 19.40 9.23
N GLU A 157 10.51 18.48 10.01
CA GLU A 157 10.56 18.53 11.47
C GLU A 157 12.02 18.41 11.93
N GLY A 158 12.61 19.53 12.34
CA GLY A 158 14.02 19.55 12.72
C GLY A 158 14.94 19.23 11.54
N ASP A 159 15.74 18.17 11.65
CA ASP A 159 16.62 17.64 10.60
C ASP A 159 15.95 16.55 9.74
N ALA A 160 14.71 16.13 10.06
CA ALA A 160 13.97 15.11 9.34
C ALA A 160 12.87 15.70 8.43
N THR A 161 12.44 14.90 7.46
CA THR A 161 11.20 15.11 6.71
C THR A 161 10.31 13.90 6.91
N THR A 162 9.05 14.14 7.26
CA THR A 162 8.05 13.12 7.58
C THR A 162 6.96 13.15 6.51
N LEU A 163 6.78 12.02 5.81
CA LEU A 163 5.56 11.73 5.06
C LEU A 163 4.63 10.90 5.96
N ALA A 164 3.47 11.45 6.30
CA ALA A 164 2.43 10.72 7.03
C ALA A 164 1.26 10.40 6.10
N VAL A 165 0.76 9.16 6.22
CA VAL A 165 -0.47 8.72 5.57
C VAL A 165 -1.44 8.29 6.67
N ARG A 166 -2.62 8.92 6.71
CA ARG A 166 -3.69 8.59 7.65
C ARG A 166 -4.89 8.03 6.90
N TYR A 167 -5.43 6.93 7.41
CA TYR A 167 -6.63 6.31 6.89
C TYR A 167 -7.81 6.53 7.82
N LEU A 168 -8.97 6.82 7.24
CA LEU A 168 -10.25 6.86 7.92
C LEU A 168 -11.24 5.99 7.15
N CYS A 169 -12.10 5.27 7.86
CA CYS A 169 -13.27 4.64 7.28
C CYS A 169 -14.50 4.96 8.14
N GLU A 170 -15.53 5.50 7.52
CA GLU A 170 -16.85 5.68 8.11
C GLU A 170 -17.82 4.67 7.47
N THR A 171 -18.67 4.04 8.27
CA THR A 171 -19.62 3.01 7.82
C THR A 171 -20.93 3.09 8.59
N ASP A 172 -22.04 2.74 7.93
CA ASP A 172 -23.37 2.67 8.55
C ASP A 172 -23.77 1.26 9.04
N ALA A 173 -22.90 0.27 8.83
CA ALA A 173 -23.05 -1.09 9.36
C ALA A 173 -21.70 -1.64 9.86
N PRO A 174 -21.69 -2.59 10.82
CA PRO A 174 -20.48 -3.33 11.18
C PRO A 174 -19.85 -3.96 9.95
N THR A 175 -18.54 -3.81 9.77
CA THR A 175 -17.78 -4.31 8.62
C THR A 175 -16.31 -4.53 9.00
N TYR A 176 -15.54 -5.17 8.12
CA TYR A 176 -14.09 -5.34 8.29
C TYR A 176 -13.33 -4.27 7.51
N VAL A 177 -12.31 -3.68 8.14
CA VAL A 177 -11.42 -2.70 7.53
C VAL A 177 -9.99 -2.94 8.00
N ASN A 178 -9.06 -3.05 7.05
CA ASN A 178 -7.62 -3.13 7.25
C ASN A 178 -6.95 -2.45 6.04
N MET A 179 -6.53 -1.19 6.19
CA MET A 179 -5.95 -0.40 5.10
C MET A 179 -4.44 -0.27 5.22
N THR A 180 -3.76 -0.20 4.08
CA THR A 180 -2.32 0.08 4.00
C THR A 180 -1.95 0.83 2.73
N ASN A 181 -0.72 1.34 2.66
CA ASN A 181 -0.11 1.77 1.41
C ASN A 181 0.83 0.66 0.91
N HIS A 182 0.84 0.41 -0.40
CA HIS A 182 1.64 -0.67 -0.99
C HIS A 182 2.89 -0.14 -1.72
N ALA A 183 3.54 0.87 -1.14
CA ALA A 183 4.80 1.44 -1.62
C ALA A 183 5.97 0.44 -1.60
N TYR A 184 6.72 0.42 -2.68
CA TYR A 184 7.96 -0.36 -2.81
C TYR A 184 9.15 0.60 -2.83
N PHE A 185 10.05 0.44 -1.86
CA PHE A 185 11.17 1.35 -1.66
C PHE A 185 12.47 0.78 -2.19
N ASN A 186 13.24 1.61 -2.89
CA ASN A 186 14.66 1.44 -3.11
C ASN A 186 15.38 2.75 -2.75
N LEU A 187 16.05 2.76 -1.59
CA LEU A 187 16.70 3.95 -1.03
C LEU A 187 17.92 4.42 -1.84
N ALA A 188 18.46 3.57 -2.72
CA ALA A 188 19.49 3.94 -3.68
C ALA A 188 18.90 4.55 -4.98
N GLY A 189 17.57 4.68 -5.05
CA GLY A 189 16.81 5.13 -6.20
C GLY A 189 16.11 3.97 -6.92
N HIS A 190 14.92 4.20 -7.45
CA HIS A 190 14.06 3.17 -8.05
C HIS A 190 14.70 2.40 -9.22
N GLY A 191 15.63 3.02 -9.96
CA GLY A 191 16.36 2.42 -11.07
C GLY A 191 17.71 1.77 -10.70
N SER A 192 18.04 1.61 -9.41
CA SER A 192 19.38 1.21 -8.96
C SER A 192 19.65 -0.30 -8.90
N GLY A 193 18.66 -1.14 -9.24
CA GLY A 193 18.78 -2.60 -9.21
C GLY A 193 18.11 -3.21 -7.98
N ASP A 194 18.73 -4.24 -7.41
CA ASP A 194 18.18 -4.95 -6.25
C ASP A 194 18.33 -4.17 -4.94
N VAL A 195 17.59 -4.62 -3.92
CA VAL A 195 17.58 -4.04 -2.56
C VAL A 195 18.33 -4.91 -1.53
N LEU A 196 19.04 -5.96 -1.98
CA LEU A 196 19.63 -6.97 -1.09
C LEU A 196 20.73 -6.38 -0.19
N GLY A 197 21.36 -5.30 -0.63
CA GLY A 197 22.36 -4.55 0.13
C GLY A 197 21.79 -3.62 1.21
N GLN A 198 20.49 -3.33 1.20
CA GLN A 198 19.88 -2.38 2.14
C GLN A 198 19.85 -2.95 3.57
N LEU A 199 20.13 -2.10 4.56
CA LEU A 199 20.06 -2.45 5.97
C LEU A 199 18.63 -2.31 6.47
N VAL A 200 18.07 -3.40 7.00
CA VAL A 200 16.70 -3.45 7.53
C VAL A 200 16.74 -3.81 9.00
N ARG A 201 16.00 -3.07 9.81
CA ARG A 201 15.70 -3.39 11.21
C ARG A 201 14.19 -3.44 11.40
N ILE A 202 13.69 -4.54 11.96
CA ILE A 202 12.27 -4.72 12.28
C ILE A 202 12.15 -4.99 13.77
N GLU A 203 11.42 -4.16 14.48
CA GLU A 203 11.19 -4.29 15.92
C GLU A 203 10.02 -5.24 16.19
N ALA A 204 10.21 -6.52 15.87
CA ALA A 204 9.24 -7.59 16.10
C ALA A 204 9.94 -8.81 16.68
N ASP A 205 9.36 -9.39 17.74
CA ASP A 205 9.85 -10.64 18.35
C ASP A 205 9.22 -11.89 17.73
N GLU A 206 8.14 -11.72 16.96
CA GLU A 206 7.32 -12.81 16.42
C GLU A 206 6.94 -12.51 14.96
N TYR A 207 6.68 -13.57 14.19
CA TYR A 207 6.17 -13.50 12.82
C TYR A 207 5.00 -14.48 12.63
N LEU A 208 4.29 -14.33 11.51
CA LEU A 208 3.18 -15.20 11.11
C LEU A 208 3.65 -16.11 9.98
N PRO A 209 3.90 -17.41 10.23
CA PRO A 209 4.18 -18.35 9.17
C PRO A 209 3.01 -18.44 8.18
N MET A 210 3.33 -18.62 6.90
CA MET A 210 2.35 -18.81 5.85
C MET A 210 2.28 -20.25 5.40
N ARG A 211 1.10 -20.66 4.94
CA ARG A 211 0.88 -21.91 4.22
C ARG A 211 1.29 -21.73 2.76
N GLU A 212 1.26 -22.82 1.98
CA GLU A 212 1.55 -22.81 0.54
C GLU A 212 0.67 -21.82 -0.26
N ASP A 213 -0.56 -21.56 0.20
CA ASP A 213 -1.47 -20.57 -0.40
C ASP A 213 -1.23 -19.12 0.08
N SER A 214 -0.09 -18.87 0.74
CA SER A 214 0.34 -17.58 1.30
C SER A 214 -0.59 -16.98 2.37
N VAL A 215 -1.56 -17.75 2.86
CA VAL A 215 -2.40 -17.37 4.00
C VAL A 215 -1.69 -17.76 5.29
N SER A 216 -1.88 -16.98 6.36
CA SER A 216 -1.34 -17.33 7.68
C SER A 216 -1.77 -18.74 8.12
N ALA A 217 -0.83 -19.49 8.69
CA ALA A 217 -1.09 -20.78 9.32
C ALA A 217 -1.90 -20.65 10.63
N GLY A 218 -2.10 -19.43 11.13
CA GLY A 218 -2.74 -19.16 12.42
C GLY A 218 -1.78 -19.29 13.62
N GLU A 219 -0.52 -19.61 13.37
CA GLU A 219 0.55 -19.67 14.35
C GLU A 219 1.26 -18.32 14.48
N VAL A 220 1.81 -18.05 15.66
CA VAL A 220 2.67 -16.91 15.96
C VAL A 220 3.97 -17.50 16.50
N LEU A 221 5.06 -17.37 15.73
CA LEU A 221 6.34 -17.99 16.06
C LEU A 221 7.41 -16.94 16.36
N PRO A 222 8.36 -17.22 17.26
CA PRO A 222 9.43 -16.28 17.56
C PRO A 222 10.37 -16.13 16.36
N VAL A 223 10.86 -14.92 16.11
CA VAL A 223 11.89 -14.70 15.07
C VAL A 223 13.26 -15.23 15.49
N ALA A 224 13.50 -15.36 16.80
CA ALA A 224 14.81 -15.73 17.35
C ALA A 224 15.30 -17.08 16.79
N GLY A 225 16.49 -17.08 16.20
CA GLY A 225 17.08 -18.27 15.59
C GLY A 225 16.61 -18.58 14.16
N THR A 226 15.78 -17.73 13.57
CA THR A 226 15.30 -17.87 12.18
C THR A 226 15.94 -16.83 11.24
N PRO A 227 15.84 -17.01 9.90
CA PRO A 227 16.24 -16.01 8.93
C PRO A 227 15.46 -14.68 9.05
N PHE A 228 14.29 -14.69 9.69
CA PHE A 228 13.40 -13.54 9.88
C PHE A 228 13.81 -12.60 11.04
N ASP A 229 14.87 -12.91 11.80
CA ASP A 229 15.32 -12.06 12.93
C ASP A 229 16.06 -10.79 12.46
N PHE A 230 15.31 -9.71 12.21
CA PHE A 230 15.85 -8.40 11.83
C PHE A 230 16.00 -7.42 13.01
N ARG A 231 15.92 -7.87 14.27
CA ARG A 231 15.90 -6.97 15.45
C ARG A 231 17.18 -6.15 15.64
N GLU A 232 18.34 -6.72 15.28
CA GLU A 232 19.65 -6.05 15.40
C GLU A 232 20.08 -5.26 14.16
N GLY A 233 19.25 -5.21 13.11
CA GLY A 233 19.61 -4.60 11.83
C GLY A 233 20.52 -5.51 10.99
N ARG A 234 20.05 -5.92 9.81
CA ARG A 234 20.83 -6.79 8.90
C ARG A 234 20.60 -6.40 7.44
N ARG A 235 21.55 -6.72 6.57
CA ARG A 235 21.33 -6.60 5.12
C ARG A 235 20.22 -7.55 4.71
N LEU A 236 19.31 -7.09 3.88
CA LEU A 236 18.16 -7.88 3.44
C LEU A 236 18.59 -9.23 2.82
N GLY A 237 19.62 -9.22 1.97
CA GLY A 237 20.13 -10.44 1.31
C GLY A 237 21.03 -11.33 2.17
N ALA A 238 21.29 -11.00 3.44
CA ALA A 238 22.27 -11.73 4.24
C ALA A 238 21.91 -13.20 4.50
N ARG A 239 20.60 -13.51 4.54
CA ARG A 239 20.07 -14.84 4.88
C ARG A 239 18.98 -15.32 3.92
N ILE A 240 18.84 -14.68 2.77
CA ILE A 240 17.78 -14.96 1.78
C ILE A 240 17.89 -16.36 1.13
N HIS A 241 18.97 -17.09 1.40
CA HIS A 241 19.19 -18.46 0.90
C HIS A 241 19.42 -19.45 2.05
N GLU A 242 19.04 -19.10 3.28
CA GLU A 242 19.04 -20.05 4.39
C GLU A 242 17.92 -21.09 4.20
N ASP A 243 18.12 -22.29 4.76
CA ASP A 243 17.17 -23.40 4.67
C ASP A 243 15.97 -23.16 5.61
N ASP A 244 14.95 -22.51 5.07
CA ASP A 244 13.65 -22.26 5.71
C ASP A 244 12.56 -22.50 4.67
N GLU A 245 11.42 -23.08 5.08
CA GLU A 245 10.34 -23.45 4.16
C GLU A 245 9.72 -22.23 3.43
N GLN A 246 9.90 -21.02 3.97
CA GLN A 246 9.35 -19.79 3.42
C GLN A 246 10.39 -18.92 2.66
N LEU A 247 11.59 -19.45 2.37
CA LEU A 247 12.64 -18.79 1.59
C LEU A 247 12.94 -19.48 0.26
#